data_AF-A0A4Y9FRF9-F1
#
_entry.id   AF-A0A4Y9FRF9-F1
#
_cell.length_a   1.000
_cell.length_b   1.000
_cell.length_c   1.000
_cell.angle_alpha   90.00
_cell.angle_beta   90.00
_cell.angle_gamma   90.00
#
_symmetry.space_group_name_H-M   'P 1'
#
loop_
_entity.id
_entity.type
_entity.pdbx_description
1 polymer ?
#
loop_
_entity_poly.entity_id
_entity_poly.type
_entity_poly.pdbx_seq_one_letter_code
_entity_poly.pdbx_strand_id
1 'polypeptide(L)'
;MINLEHQKKELLEEIHRLGYESLRYSIFSDDNPREWETVIEFDFSKNVYLVYATMDRASYNRKLEFTSFIEAKRKFIEKLELDVQINRYYVENDMPINYISPLWAKTDD
;
A
#
# COMPACT_ATOMS: atom_id res chain seq x y z
N MET A 1 -10.46 22.00 -6.56
CA MET A 1 -9.51 21.29 -7.44
C MET A 1 -8.79 20.28 -6.58
N ILE A 2 -8.66 19.04 -7.02
CA ILE A 2 -7.93 18.01 -6.25
C ILE A 2 -6.45 18.38 -6.24
N ASN A 3 -5.81 18.29 -5.08
CA ASN A 3 -4.39 18.59 -4.91
C ASN A 3 -3.63 17.29 -4.60
N LEU A 4 -3.29 16.55 -5.66
CA LEU A 4 -2.61 15.26 -5.53
C LEU A 4 -1.22 15.40 -4.89
N GLU A 5 -0.53 16.53 -5.10
CA GLU A 5 0.78 16.78 -4.46
C GLU A 5 0.67 16.90 -2.94
N HIS A 6 -0.35 17.62 -2.44
CA HIS A 6 -0.60 17.70 -1.00
C HIS A 6 -0.96 16.33 -0.42
N GLN A 7 -1.84 15.60 -1.10
CA GLN A 7 -2.27 14.26 -0.69
C GLN A 7 -1.13 13.23 -0.71
N LYS A 8 -0.24 13.32 -1.70
CA LYS A 8 0.99 12.51 -1.78
C LYS A 8 1.89 12.79 -0.58
N LYS A 9 2.09 14.06 -0.23
CA LYS A 9 2.84 14.44 0.96
C LYS A 9 2.20 13.88 2.24
N GLU A 10 0.88 14.00 2.39
CA GLU A 10 0.16 13.44 3.55
C GLU A 10 0.28 11.91 3.68
N LEU A 11 0.40 11.19 2.56
CA LEU A 11 0.63 9.74 2.55
C LEU A 11 2.07 9.40 2.94
N LEU A 12 3.05 10.14 2.39
CA LEU A 12 4.46 9.93 2.71
C LEU A 12 4.77 10.24 4.19
N GLU A 13 4.17 11.29 4.75
CA GLU A 13 4.28 11.62 6.19
C GLU A 13 3.67 10.52 7.06
N GLU A 14 2.56 9.93 6.63
CA GLU A 14 1.93 8.80 7.33
C GLU A 14 2.83 7.55 7.31
N ILE A 15 3.35 7.19 6.13
CA ILE A 15 4.26 6.06 5.93
C ILE A 15 5.50 6.23 6.81
N HIS A 16 6.10 7.42 6.81
CA HIS A 16 7.25 7.72 7.65
C HIS A 16 6.93 7.58 9.14
N ARG A 17 5.79 8.12 9.58
CA ARG A 17 5.36 8.02 10.98
C ARG A 17 5.15 6.57 11.43
N LEU A 18 4.73 5.69 10.52
CA LEU A 18 4.51 4.26 10.79
C LEU A 18 5.79 3.42 10.62
N GLY A 19 6.89 3.98 10.10
CA GLY A 19 8.11 3.24 9.81
C GLY A 19 7.98 2.31 8.59
N TYR A 20 7.08 2.63 7.65
CA TYR A 20 6.73 1.79 6.50
C TYR A 20 7.54 2.07 5.23
N GLU A 21 8.66 2.80 5.34
CA GLU A 21 9.44 3.26 4.20
C GLU A 21 10.08 2.12 3.39
N SER A 22 10.32 0.96 4.01
CA SER A 22 10.85 -0.21 3.33
C SER A 22 9.79 -1.05 2.61
N LEU A 23 8.51 -0.70 2.75
CA LEU A 23 7.44 -1.35 1.99
C LEU A 23 7.42 -0.88 0.54
N ARG A 24 6.94 -1.74 -0.34
CA ARG A 24 6.77 -1.44 -1.76
C ARG A 24 5.40 -0.80 -2.00
N TYR A 25 5.40 0.43 -2.50
CA TYR A 25 4.17 1.15 -2.81
C TYR A 25 4.31 2.13 -3.96
N SER A 26 3.18 2.48 -4.56
CA SER A 26 3.06 3.50 -5.60
C SER A 26 1.96 4.50 -5.23
N ILE A 27 2.29 5.80 -5.23
CA ILE A 27 1.38 6.90 -4.88
C ILE A 27 1.30 7.88 -6.03
N PHE A 28 0.15 7.92 -6.72
CA PHE A 28 -0.11 8.80 -7.86
C PHE A 28 1.06 8.80 -8.85
N SER A 29 1.56 7.61 -9.19
CA SER A 29 2.70 7.42 -10.08
C SER A 29 2.22 7.24 -11.52
N ASP A 30 2.97 7.78 -12.47
CA ASP A 30 2.78 7.50 -13.91
C ASP A 30 3.46 6.18 -14.33
N ASP A 31 4.33 5.64 -13.49
CA ASP A 31 4.99 4.36 -13.73
C ASP A 31 4.06 3.18 -13.45
N ASN A 32 4.21 2.11 -14.24
CA ASN A 32 3.51 0.86 -13.96
C ASN A 32 3.97 0.28 -12.62
N PRO A 33 3.04 -0.09 -11.72
CA PRO A 33 3.40 -0.63 -10.43
C PRO A 33 4.06 -2.00 -10.57
N ARG A 34 5.01 -2.28 -9.68
CA ARG A 34 5.78 -3.53 -9.67
C ARG A 34 5.07 -4.65 -8.90
N GLU A 35 5.60 -5.86 -8.99
CA GLU A 35 5.14 -6.95 -8.15
C GLU A 35 5.28 -6.61 -6.66
N TRP A 36 4.24 -6.98 -5.90
CA TRP A 36 4.14 -6.78 -4.46
C TRP A 36 4.03 -5.32 -4.02
N GLU A 37 3.49 -4.45 -4.88
CA GLU A 37 3.20 -3.06 -4.52
C GLU A 37 1.77 -2.88 -4.07
N THR A 38 1.59 -2.11 -2.99
CA THR A 38 0.32 -1.49 -2.64
C THR A 38 0.23 -0.13 -3.34
N VAL A 39 -0.85 0.11 -4.07
CA VAL A 39 -0.99 1.21 -5.03
C VAL A 39 -2.18 2.08 -4.65
N ILE A 40 -1.99 3.40 -4.72
CA ILE A 40 -3.07 4.40 -4.74
C ILE A 40 -2.92 5.31 -5.96
N GLU A 41 -3.96 5.34 -6.79
CA GLU A 41 -4.05 6.13 -8.02
C GLU A 41 -5.28 7.06 -7.96
N PHE A 42 -5.33 8.04 -8.86
CA PHE A 42 -6.52 8.86 -9.08
C PHE A 42 -6.97 8.77 -10.54
N ASP A 43 -8.18 8.27 -10.77
CA ASP A 43 -8.80 8.21 -12.09
C ASP A 43 -9.55 9.53 -12.36
N PHE A 44 -8.94 10.40 -13.16
CA PHE A 44 -9.53 11.69 -13.55
C PHE A 44 -10.82 11.56 -14.37
N SER A 45 -10.99 10.46 -15.11
CA SER A 45 -12.19 10.25 -15.95
C SER A 45 -13.42 9.93 -15.11
N LYS A 46 -13.23 9.18 -14.02
CA LYS A 46 -14.28 8.79 -13.07
C LYS A 46 -14.35 9.70 -11.84
N ASN A 47 -13.32 10.52 -11.61
CA ASN A 47 -13.15 11.34 -10.42
C ASN A 47 -13.16 10.49 -9.11
N VAL A 48 -12.41 9.38 -9.11
CA VAL A 48 -12.28 8.45 -7.97
C VAL A 48 -10.83 8.08 -7.71
N TYR A 49 -10.52 7.78 -6.45
CA TYR A 49 -9.28 7.14 -6.05
C TYR A 49 -9.39 5.63 -6.24
N LEU A 50 -8.31 4.99 -6.67
CA LEU A 50 -8.21 3.55 -6.85
C LEU A 50 -7.15 3.01 -5.91
N VAL A 51 -7.50 2.04 -5.05
CA VAL A 51 -6.57 1.41 -4.12
C VAL A 51 -6.52 -0.10 -4.33
N TYR A 52 -5.34 -0.67 -4.51
CA TYR A 52 -5.15 -2.10 -4.76
C TYR A 52 -3.74 -2.59 -4.40
N ALA A 53 -3.55 -3.91 -4.41
CA ALA A 53 -2.22 -4.52 -4.36
C ALA A 53 -2.00 -5.29 -5.67
N THR A 54 -0.80 -5.24 -6.25
CA THR A 54 -0.53 -5.84 -7.57
C THR A 54 -0.61 -7.37 -7.58
N MET A 55 -0.47 -8.00 -6.42
CA MET A 55 -0.48 -9.45 -6.23
C MET A 55 -1.53 -9.90 -5.22
N ASP A 56 -2.68 -9.22 -5.14
CA ASP A 56 -3.76 -9.58 -4.22
C ASP A 56 -4.25 -11.02 -4.49
N ARG A 57 -3.82 -11.97 -3.65
CA ARG A 57 -4.05 -13.42 -3.83
C ARG A 57 -5.45 -13.86 -3.41
N ALA A 58 -6.20 -13.00 -2.74
CA ALA A 58 -7.50 -13.32 -2.15
C ALA A 58 -8.66 -12.89 -3.07
N SER A 59 -8.74 -13.44 -4.28
CA SER A 59 -9.93 -13.42 -5.17
C SER A 59 -10.45 -12.03 -5.60
N TYR A 60 -10.45 -11.82 -6.93
CA TYR A 60 -10.85 -10.62 -7.69
C TYR A 60 -9.93 -9.40 -7.52
N ASN A 61 -9.03 -9.24 -8.50
CA ASN A 61 -8.32 -8.01 -8.90
C ASN A 61 -9.25 -6.79 -9.06
N ARG A 62 -9.91 -6.34 -8.00
CA ARG A 62 -10.69 -5.11 -8.03
C ARG A 62 -9.89 -4.03 -7.34
N LYS A 63 -9.45 -3.08 -8.17
CA LYS A 63 -9.16 -1.73 -7.72
C LYS A 63 -10.37 -1.25 -6.90
N LEU A 64 -10.16 -0.99 -5.62
CA LEU A 64 -11.19 -0.45 -4.75
C LEU A 64 -11.37 1.02 -5.10
N GLU A 65 -12.57 1.40 -5.51
CA GLU A 65 -12.88 2.78 -5.89
C GLU A 65 -13.39 3.57 -4.68
N PHE A 66 -12.87 4.78 -4.48
CA PHE A 66 -13.29 5.69 -3.42
C PHE A 66 -13.50 7.10 -3.99
N THR A 67 -14.53 7.80 -3.53
CA THR A 67 -14.72 9.22 -3.88
C THR A 67 -14.02 10.16 -2.88
N SER A 68 -13.67 9.65 -1.70
CA SER A 68 -13.01 10.39 -0.63
C SER A 68 -11.52 10.02 -0.52
N PHE A 69 -10.66 11.03 -0.48
CA PHE A 69 -9.23 10.83 -0.22
C PHE A 69 -9.00 10.19 1.16
N ILE A 70 -9.77 10.58 2.18
CA ILE A 70 -9.59 10.07 3.54
C ILE A 70 -9.85 8.55 3.58
N GLU A 71 -10.88 8.09 2.88
CA GLU A 71 -11.19 6.66 2.81
C GLU A 71 -10.15 5.89 2.00
N ALA A 72 -9.70 6.46 0.87
CA ALA A 72 -8.65 5.87 0.05
C ALA A 72 -7.33 5.76 0.81
N LYS A 73 -6.90 6.84 1.49
CA LYS A 73 -5.72 6.88 2.35
C LYS A 73 -5.81 5.80 3.43
N ARG A 74 -6.93 5.73 4.17
CA ARG A 74 -7.12 4.69 5.20
C ARG A 74 -6.95 3.30 4.59
N LYS A 75 -7.59 3.04 3.43
CA LYS A 75 -7.52 1.72 2.82
C LYS A 75 -6.13 1.35 2.32
N PHE A 76 -5.40 2.34 1.80
CA PHE A 76 -4.03 2.18 1.35
C PHE A 76 -3.11 1.81 2.53
N ILE A 77 -3.22 2.52 3.66
CA ILE A 77 -2.45 2.20 4.88
C ILE A 77 -2.82 0.83 5.45
N GLU A 78 -4.10 0.46 5.47
CA GLU A 78 -4.54 -0.89 5.89
C GLU A 78 -3.89 -2.00 5.05
N LYS A 79 -3.74 -1.79 3.74
CA LYS A 79 -3.06 -2.77 2.86
C LYS A 79 -1.57 -2.87 3.18
N LEU A 80 -0.90 -1.76 3.45
CA LEU A 80 0.51 -1.76 3.88
C LEU A 80 0.69 -2.49 5.23
N GLU A 81 -0.23 -2.27 6.18
CA GLU A 81 -0.20 -2.99 7.46
C GLU A 81 -0.42 -4.49 7.27
N LEU A 82 -1.36 -4.89 6.40
CA LEU A 82 -1.57 -6.30 6.04
C LEU A 82 -0.32 -6.93 5.41
N ASP A 83 0.42 -6.21 4.57
CA ASP A 83 1.68 -6.70 4.00
C ASP A 83 2.70 -7.03 5.11
N VAL A 84 2.77 -6.20 6.16
CA VAL A 84 3.59 -6.45 7.35
C VAL A 84 3.12 -7.68 8.11
N GLN A 85 1.84 -7.79 8.40
CA GLN A 85 1.30 -8.92 9.14
C GLN A 85 1.51 -10.25 8.40
N ILE A 86 1.27 -10.29 7.09
CA ILE A 86 1.41 -11.49 6.26
C ILE A 86 2.88 -11.93 6.19
N ASN A 87 3.82 -11.01 5.93
CA ASN A 87 5.22 -11.40 5.79
C ASN A 87 5.87 -11.77 7.13
N ARG A 88 5.45 -11.14 8.25
CA ARG A 88 5.84 -11.60 9.59
C ARG A 88 5.34 -13.03 9.85
N TYR A 89 4.07 -13.30 9.56
CA TYR A 89 3.50 -14.64 9.65
C TYR A 89 4.30 -15.64 8.79
N TYR A 90 4.71 -15.26 7.57
CA TYR A 90 5.54 -16.12 6.73
C TYR A 90 6.90 -16.40 7.34
N VAL A 91 7.60 -15.38 7.86
CA VAL A 91 8.88 -15.58 8.57
C VAL A 91 8.71 -16.52 9.77
N GLU A 92 7.65 -16.34 10.56
CA GLU A 92 7.39 -17.17 11.75
C GLU A 92 7.10 -18.63 11.45
N ASN A 93 6.62 -18.94 10.25
CA ASN A 93 6.24 -20.29 9.83
C ASN A 93 7.19 -20.87 8.77
N ASP A 94 8.40 -20.29 8.60
CA ASP A 94 9.38 -20.69 7.58
C ASP A 94 8.81 -20.75 6.15
N MET A 95 7.85 -19.86 5.86
CA MET A 95 7.20 -19.74 4.55
C MET A 95 7.92 -18.71 3.66
N PRO A 96 7.81 -18.83 2.32
CA PRO A 96 8.39 -17.86 1.41
C PRO A 96 7.78 -16.45 1.60
N ILE A 97 8.63 -15.47 1.92
CA ILE A 97 8.26 -14.05 1.97
C ILE A 97 8.06 -13.47 0.56
N ASN A 98 7.26 -12.41 0.45
CA ASN A 98 6.95 -11.76 -0.82
C ASN A 98 8.17 -11.01 -1.39
N TYR A 99 8.93 -10.32 -0.52
CA TYR A 99 10.18 -9.63 -0.83
C TYR A 99 10.97 -9.40 0.46
N ILE A 100 12.22 -8.95 0.39
CA ILE A 100 13.03 -8.64 1.58
C ILE A 100 12.65 -7.26 2.14
N SER A 101 12.37 -7.19 3.44
CA SER A 101 12.15 -5.94 4.19
C SER A 101 12.58 -6.13 5.64
N PRO A 102 13.16 -5.10 6.31
CA PRO A 102 13.46 -5.15 7.73
C PRO A 102 12.21 -5.30 8.61
N LEU A 103 11.02 -4.95 8.10
CA LEU A 103 9.77 -4.98 8.87
C LEU A 103 9.24 -6.39 9.16
N TRP A 104 9.77 -7.41 8.50
CA TRP A 104 9.35 -8.80 8.71
C TRP A 104 10.05 -9.45 9.89
N ALA A 105 11.26 -8.98 10.22
CA ALA A 105 12.01 -9.51 11.34
C ALA A 105 11.21 -9.29 12.63
N LYS A 106 11.29 -10.27 13.54
CA LYS A 106 10.80 -10.06 14.90
C LYS A 106 11.55 -8.85 15.45
N THR A 107 10.81 -7.84 15.89
CA THR A 107 11.36 -6.93 16.89
C THR A 107 11.61 -7.79 18.11
N ASP A 108 12.88 -7.97 18.49
CA ASP A 108 13.21 -8.53 19.79
C ASP A 108 12.55 -7.62 20.85
N ASP A 109 11.57 -8.16 21.58
CA ASP A 109 10.98 -7.52 22.76
C ASP A 109 12.01 -7.40 23.90
#